data_AF-A0A7L3JQJ2-F1
#
_entry.id   AF-A0A7L3JQJ2-F1
#
_cell.length_a   1.000
_cell.length_b   1.000
_cell.length_c   1.000
_cell.angle_alpha   90.00
_cell.angle_beta   90.00
_cell.angle_gamma   90.00
#
_symmetry.space_group_name_H-M   'P 1'
#
loop_
_entity.id
_entity.type
_entity.pdbx_description
1 polymer ?
#
loop_
_entity_poly.entity_id
_entity_poly.type
_entity_poly.pdbx_seq_one_letter_code
_entity_poly.pdbx_strand_id
1 'polypeptide(L)'
;ARPGTFRAGELALAEVRRKHNTTLKLMCRLAEGSVLASPGGLLPHRDIIGQLPGQVLRMSAGARLLLRRPSLEEYVLLMPRGPTIAYPKDISAMLMMMDIHPGDTVLETGSGSGAMSLFLSRAVGPKGRVISYEIRDDHHNLAKKNYRHWRAAWEIGHMEEWPDNVDFILKDISTAAADMKSVTLDAV
;
A
#
# COMPACT_ATOMS: atom_id res chain seq x y z
N ALA A 1 8.92 14.31 -8.14
CA ALA A 1 10.21 13.86 -7.53
C ALA A 1 9.97 13.44 -6.08
N ARG A 2 10.55 12.32 -5.60
CA ARG A 2 10.43 11.88 -4.19
C ARG A 2 11.32 12.79 -3.32
N PRO A 3 10.79 13.71 -2.51
CA PRO A 3 11.62 14.65 -1.80
C PRO A 3 12.30 13.99 -0.60
N GLY A 4 13.60 14.24 -0.47
CA GLY A 4 14.31 14.33 0.79
C GLY A 4 14.42 13.07 1.66
N THR A 5 14.89 13.33 2.86
CA THR A 5 15.14 12.37 3.94
C THR A 5 13.84 11.80 4.49
N PHE A 6 13.92 10.65 5.17
CA PHE A 6 12.79 10.09 5.91
C PHE A 6 12.29 11.06 6.99
N ARG A 7 10.97 11.06 7.19
CA ARG A 7 10.29 11.89 8.19
C ARG A 7 9.43 11.01 9.10
N ALA A 8 9.09 11.51 10.28
CA ALA A 8 8.10 10.87 11.13
C ALA A 8 6.76 10.74 10.37
N GLY A 9 6.09 9.61 10.56
CA GLY A 9 4.83 9.25 9.90
C GLY A 9 4.98 8.52 8.56
N GLU A 10 6.13 8.61 7.88
CA GLU A 10 6.39 7.88 6.63
C GLU A 10 6.49 6.36 6.84
N LEU A 11 6.31 5.60 5.76
CA LEU A 11 6.67 4.19 5.73
C LEU A 11 8.13 4.01 5.30
N ALA A 12 8.86 3.23 6.10
CA ALA A 12 10.20 2.78 5.77
C ALA A 12 10.21 1.26 5.59
N LEU A 13 10.93 0.82 4.56
CA LEU A 13 11.24 -0.56 4.29
C LEU A 13 12.72 -0.82 4.56
N ALA A 14 12.99 -1.71 5.51
CA ALA A 14 14.32 -2.21 5.81
C ALA A 14 14.52 -3.58 5.15
N GLU A 15 15.55 -3.69 4.32
CA GLU A 15 15.92 -4.93 3.65
C GLU A 15 17.22 -5.48 4.26
N VAL A 16 17.13 -6.63 4.92
CA VAL A 16 18.25 -7.32 5.58
C VAL A 16 18.66 -8.51 4.73
N ARG A 17 19.92 -8.55 4.29
CA ARG A 17 20.47 -9.70 3.55
C ARG A 17 20.75 -10.85 4.52
N ARG A 18 20.17 -12.03 4.25
CA ARG A 18 20.36 -13.27 5.02
C ARG A 18 21.32 -14.21 4.30
N LYS A 19 21.67 -15.33 4.98
CA LYS A 19 22.41 -16.44 4.39
C LYS A 19 21.62 -17.06 3.20
N HIS A 20 22.31 -17.70 2.27
CA HIS A 20 21.73 -18.34 1.07
C HIS A 20 20.98 -17.38 0.13
N ASN A 21 21.44 -16.12 0.03
CA ASN A 21 20.90 -15.12 -0.89
C ASN A 21 19.40 -14.77 -0.69
N THR A 22 18.85 -15.07 0.48
CA THR A 22 17.50 -14.65 0.86
C THR A 22 17.52 -13.26 1.48
N THR A 23 16.46 -12.48 1.28
CA THR A 23 16.31 -11.15 1.88
C THR A 23 15.10 -11.14 2.81
N LEU A 24 15.27 -10.52 3.98
CA LEU A 24 14.16 -10.23 4.89
C LEU A 24 13.76 -8.78 4.67
N LYS A 25 12.49 -8.56 4.33
CA LYS A 25 11.91 -7.23 4.20
C LYS A 25 11.04 -6.95 5.43
N LEU A 26 11.29 -5.82 6.08
CA LEU A 26 10.51 -5.34 7.22
C LEU A 26 9.98 -3.96 6.89
N MET A 27 8.66 -3.80 6.92
CA MET A 27 8.01 -2.51 6.74
C MET A 27 7.58 -1.98 8.11
N CYS A 28 7.84 -0.70 8.36
CA CYS A 28 7.39 -0.03 9.57
C CYS A 28 6.95 1.40 9.25
N ARG A 29 6.05 1.93 10.09
CA ARG A 29 5.74 3.36 10.10
C ARG A 29 6.69 4.05 11.07
N LEU A 30 7.38 5.07 10.58
CA LEU A 30 8.32 5.85 11.38
C LEU A 30 7.54 6.68 12.39
N ALA A 31 8.01 6.65 13.63
CA ALA A 31 7.41 7.36 14.75
C ALA A 31 8.52 7.63 15.76
N GLU A 32 8.50 8.80 16.38
CA GLU A 32 9.46 9.14 17.44
C GLU A 32 9.33 8.17 18.63
N GLY A 33 10.46 7.88 19.28
CA GLY A 33 10.52 6.93 20.39
C GLY A 33 10.34 5.45 20.01
N SER A 34 9.96 5.13 18.78
CA SER A 34 9.77 3.76 18.31
C SER A 34 11.07 3.12 17.79
N VAL A 35 11.07 1.79 17.70
CA VAL A 35 12.25 0.99 17.33
C VAL A 35 11.84 -0.09 16.33
N LEU A 36 12.63 -0.25 15.26
CA LEU A 36 12.54 -1.39 14.35
C LEU A 36 13.30 -2.56 14.96
N ALA A 37 12.59 -3.65 15.23
CA ALA A 37 13.16 -4.88 15.75
C ALA A 37 13.28 -5.94 14.64
N SER A 38 14.41 -6.64 14.62
CA SER A 38 14.60 -7.82 13.77
C SER A 38 15.50 -8.85 14.48
N PRO A 39 15.60 -10.08 13.98
CA PRO A 39 16.60 -11.04 14.47
C PRO A 39 18.05 -10.52 14.39
N GLY A 40 18.32 -9.51 13.57
CA GLY A 40 19.63 -8.86 13.43
C GLY A 40 19.89 -7.71 14.41
N GLY A 41 18.99 -7.46 15.35
CA GLY A 41 19.11 -6.43 16.39
C GLY A 41 17.98 -5.41 16.37
N LEU A 42 18.24 -4.28 17.03
CA LEU A 42 17.33 -3.14 17.15
C LEU A 42 17.89 -1.95 16.35
N LEU A 43 16.99 -1.18 15.73
CA LEU A 43 17.29 0.08 15.07
C LEU A 43 16.27 1.15 15.49
N PRO A 44 16.64 2.09 16.37
CA PRO A 44 15.79 3.21 16.75
C PRO A 44 15.31 4.03 15.54
N HIS A 45 14.04 4.41 15.50
CA HIS A 45 13.51 5.21 14.39
C HIS A 45 14.17 6.60 14.28
N ARG A 46 14.66 7.16 15.38
CA ARG A 46 15.45 8.39 15.37
C ARG A 46 16.73 8.31 14.52
N ASP A 47 17.27 7.10 14.34
CA ASP A 47 18.47 6.87 13.51
C ASP A 47 18.10 6.72 12.02
N ILE A 48 16.80 6.52 11.73
CA ILE A 48 16.23 6.41 10.38
C ILE A 48 15.73 7.77 9.90
N ILE A 49 15.02 8.50 10.76
CA ILE A 49 14.49 9.83 10.46
C ILE A 49 15.68 10.76 10.16
N GLY A 50 15.57 11.54 9.09
CA GLY A 50 16.68 12.38 8.60
C GLY A 50 17.68 11.66 7.68
N GLN A 51 17.58 10.33 7.50
CA GLN A 51 18.40 9.61 6.51
C GLN A 51 17.78 9.66 5.12
N LEU A 52 18.61 9.56 4.09
CA LEU A 52 18.15 9.42 2.71
C LEU A 52 17.75 7.96 2.40
N PRO A 53 16.72 7.72 1.57
CA PRO A 53 16.50 6.40 0.98
C PRO A 53 17.73 5.91 0.23
N GLY A 54 18.02 4.62 0.32
CA GLY A 54 19.20 3.96 -0.26
C GLY A 54 20.38 3.83 0.72
N GLN A 55 20.31 4.42 1.91
CA GLN A 55 21.36 4.31 2.91
C GLN A 55 21.38 2.92 3.57
N VAL A 56 22.59 2.47 3.93
CA VAL A 56 22.79 1.23 4.68
C VAL A 56 23.07 1.57 6.14
N LEU A 57 22.21 1.10 7.04
CA LEU A 57 22.40 1.26 8.48
C LEU A 57 22.80 -0.05 9.15
N ARG A 58 23.44 0.07 10.30
CA ARG A 58 23.84 -1.06 11.15
C ARG A 58 22.92 -1.13 12.36
N MET A 59 22.36 -2.30 12.62
CA MET A 59 21.56 -2.59 13.82
C MET A 59 22.46 -2.88 15.03
N SER A 60 21.88 -2.87 16.23
CA SER A 60 22.62 -3.11 17.48
C SER A 60 23.41 -4.44 17.52
N ALA A 61 22.91 -5.51 16.89
CA ALA A 61 23.62 -6.80 16.82
C ALA A 61 24.50 -6.94 15.56
N GLY A 62 24.79 -5.83 14.87
CA GLY A 62 25.75 -5.77 13.77
C GLY A 62 25.21 -6.10 12.37
N ALA A 63 23.93 -6.49 12.25
CA ALA A 63 23.31 -6.70 10.94
C ALA A 63 23.24 -5.40 10.14
N ARG A 64 23.47 -5.49 8.83
CA ARG A 64 23.33 -4.37 7.89
C ARG A 64 21.98 -4.44 7.18
N LEU A 65 21.30 -3.32 7.07
CA LEU A 65 20.05 -3.19 6.34
C LEU A 65 20.06 -2.03 5.37
N LEU A 66 19.43 -2.20 4.22
CA LEU A 66 19.17 -1.14 3.26
C LEU A 66 17.82 -0.49 3.58
N LEU A 67 17.79 0.82 3.78
CA LEU A 67 16.54 1.56 3.99
C LEU A 67 16.04 2.16 2.68
N ARG A 68 14.75 2.02 2.41
CA ARG A 68 14.07 2.71 1.29
C ARG A 68 12.59 2.88 1.58
N ARG A 69 11.92 3.71 0.78
CA ARG A 69 10.45 3.78 0.79
C ARG A 69 9.88 2.53 0.11
N PRO A 70 8.82 1.90 0.64
CA PRO A 70 8.25 0.71 0.01
C PRO A 70 7.62 1.08 -1.34
N SER A 71 7.72 0.16 -2.31
CA SER A 71 6.85 0.22 -3.47
C SER A 71 5.42 -0.20 -3.09
N LEU A 72 4.45 0.03 -3.97
CA LEU A 72 3.09 -0.44 -3.71
C LEU A 72 3.02 -1.97 -3.67
N GLU A 73 3.80 -2.64 -4.53
CA GLU A 73 3.97 -4.10 -4.51
C GLU A 73 4.38 -4.59 -3.13
N GLU A 74 5.36 -3.94 -2.52
CA GLU A 74 5.86 -4.33 -1.20
C GLU A 74 4.89 -3.99 -0.09
N TYR A 75 4.20 -2.86 -0.22
CA TYR A 75 3.16 -2.47 0.71
C TYR A 75 2.07 -3.54 0.79
N VAL A 76 1.51 -3.97 -0.35
CA VAL A 76 0.41 -4.94 -0.34
C VAL A 76 0.84 -6.31 0.18
N LEU A 77 2.11 -6.69 0.02
CA LEU A 77 2.66 -7.94 0.55
C LEU A 77 2.90 -7.90 2.08
N LEU A 78 3.18 -6.72 2.63
CA LEU A 78 3.58 -6.54 4.04
C LEU A 78 2.52 -5.87 4.91
N MET A 79 1.45 -5.31 4.33
CA MET A 79 0.33 -4.74 5.08
C MET A 79 -0.44 -5.82 5.86
N PRO A 80 -1.19 -5.44 6.90
CA PRO A 80 -2.12 -6.35 7.57
C PRO A 80 -3.13 -6.94 6.58
N ARG A 81 -3.32 -8.26 6.65
CA ARG A 81 -4.22 -9.02 5.76
C ARG A 81 -5.21 -9.83 6.58
N GLY A 82 -6.46 -9.81 6.17
CA GLY A 82 -7.52 -10.69 6.68
C GLY A 82 -7.72 -11.85 5.71
N PRO A 83 -8.31 -11.58 4.52
CA PRO A 83 -8.39 -12.54 3.43
C PRO A 83 -7.11 -12.62 2.60
N THR A 84 -7.00 -13.68 1.81
CA THR A 84 -5.95 -13.84 0.78
C THR A 84 -6.03 -12.70 -0.23
N ILE A 85 -4.88 -12.13 -0.58
CA ILE A 85 -4.79 -11.08 -1.60
C ILE A 85 -4.48 -11.67 -2.97
N ALA A 86 -4.93 -11.00 -4.03
CA ALA A 86 -4.30 -11.14 -5.33
C ALA A 86 -2.84 -10.65 -5.21
N TYR A 87 -1.89 -11.44 -5.72
CA TYR A 87 -0.48 -11.07 -5.66
C TYR A 87 -0.18 -10.05 -6.77
N PRO A 88 0.83 -9.17 -6.58
CA PRO A 88 1.14 -8.11 -7.53
C PRO A 88 1.37 -8.58 -8.98
N LYS A 89 1.92 -9.78 -9.17
CA LYS A 89 2.06 -10.39 -10.51
C LYS A 89 0.71 -10.57 -11.22
N ASP A 90 -0.31 -11.00 -10.48
CA ASP A 90 -1.64 -11.30 -11.02
C ASP A 90 -2.42 -10.00 -11.18
N ILE A 91 -2.31 -9.10 -10.20
CA ILE A 91 -2.90 -7.76 -10.29
C ILE A 91 -2.39 -7.04 -11.53
N SER A 92 -1.07 -7.05 -11.77
CA SER A 92 -0.49 -6.37 -12.94
C SER A 92 -1.02 -6.94 -14.25
N ALA A 93 -1.20 -8.26 -14.34
CA ALA A 93 -1.80 -8.90 -15.51
C ALA A 93 -3.28 -8.52 -15.67
N MET A 94 -4.06 -8.52 -14.58
CA MET A 94 -5.47 -8.14 -14.57
C MET A 94 -5.67 -6.70 -15.03
N LEU A 95 -4.90 -5.74 -14.49
CA LEU A 95 -4.97 -4.34 -14.89
C LEU A 95 -4.74 -4.15 -16.40
N MET A 96 -3.79 -4.89 -16.97
CA MET A 96 -3.51 -4.86 -18.42
C MET A 96 -4.62 -5.52 -19.23
N MET A 97 -5.20 -6.62 -18.76
CA MET A 97 -6.33 -7.28 -19.43
C MET A 97 -7.61 -6.44 -19.40
N MET A 98 -7.78 -5.65 -18.33
CA MET A 98 -8.91 -4.73 -18.16
C MET A 98 -8.75 -3.41 -18.96
N ASP A 99 -7.59 -3.20 -19.58
CA ASP A 99 -7.28 -2.00 -20.38
C ASP A 99 -7.57 -0.68 -19.65
N ILE A 100 -7.18 -0.60 -18.37
CA ILE A 100 -7.50 0.55 -17.50
C ILE A 100 -6.62 1.75 -17.82
N HIS A 101 -7.26 2.89 -18.03
CA HIS A 101 -6.64 4.17 -18.33
C HIS A 101 -6.87 5.21 -17.21
N PRO A 102 -6.00 6.23 -17.11
CA PRO A 102 -6.25 7.35 -16.22
C PRO A 102 -7.54 8.11 -16.59
N GLY A 103 -8.45 8.26 -15.63
CA GLY A 103 -9.78 8.85 -15.84
C GLY A 103 -10.93 7.85 -15.75
N ASP A 104 -10.64 6.56 -15.86
CA ASP A 104 -11.66 5.52 -15.88
C ASP A 104 -12.41 5.39 -14.56
N THR A 105 -13.67 4.97 -14.64
CA THR A 105 -14.47 4.50 -13.51
C THR A 105 -14.51 2.98 -13.50
N VAL A 106 -13.87 2.38 -12.49
CA VAL A 106 -13.71 0.93 -12.39
C VAL A 106 -14.50 0.38 -11.20
N LEU A 107 -15.21 -0.72 -11.42
CA LEU A 107 -15.90 -1.47 -10.38
C LEU A 107 -15.00 -2.59 -9.85
N GLU A 108 -14.92 -2.74 -8.53
CA GLU A 108 -14.28 -3.87 -7.86
C GLU A 108 -15.30 -4.51 -6.92
N THR A 109 -15.32 -5.84 -6.86
CA THR A 109 -16.08 -6.60 -5.85
C THR A 109 -15.15 -7.50 -5.05
N GLY A 110 -15.29 -7.47 -3.73
CA GLY A 110 -14.39 -8.11 -2.80
C GLY A 110 -13.16 -7.25 -2.50
N SER A 111 -13.36 -6.10 -1.83
CA SER A 111 -12.25 -5.23 -1.39
C SER A 111 -11.18 -6.01 -0.61
N GLY A 112 -11.60 -7.00 0.20
CA GLY A 112 -10.71 -7.89 0.93
C GLY A 112 -9.75 -7.15 1.86
N SER A 113 -8.45 -7.18 1.56
CA SER A 113 -7.44 -6.40 2.32
C SER A 113 -7.06 -5.07 1.66
N GLY A 114 -7.70 -4.70 0.53
CA GLY A 114 -7.44 -3.47 -0.24
C GLY A 114 -6.26 -3.54 -1.22
N ALA A 115 -5.75 -4.74 -1.53
CA ALA A 115 -4.56 -4.90 -2.39
C ALA A 115 -4.86 -4.50 -3.84
N MET A 116 -5.91 -5.06 -4.45
CA MET A 116 -6.33 -4.70 -5.80
C MET A 116 -6.86 -3.26 -5.83
N SER A 117 -7.68 -2.85 -4.85
CA SER A 117 -8.17 -1.47 -4.71
C SER A 117 -7.07 -0.40 -4.81
N LEU A 118 -5.93 -0.61 -4.15
CA LEU A 118 -4.79 0.31 -4.22
C LEU A 118 -4.13 0.37 -5.61
N PHE A 119 -4.09 -0.75 -6.31
CA PHE A 119 -3.54 -0.81 -7.66
C PHE A 119 -4.48 -0.16 -8.68
N LEU A 120 -5.80 -0.42 -8.57
CA LEU A 120 -6.84 0.26 -9.34
C LEU A 120 -6.80 1.77 -9.10
N SER A 121 -6.72 2.19 -7.83
CA SER A 121 -6.58 3.60 -7.42
C SER A 121 -5.42 4.29 -8.12
N ARG A 122 -4.28 3.61 -8.26
CA ARG A 122 -3.13 4.15 -9.00
C ARG A 122 -3.40 4.22 -10.51
N ALA A 123 -3.99 3.17 -11.08
CA ALA A 123 -4.21 3.06 -12.53
C ALA A 123 -5.16 4.14 -13.05
N VAL A 124 -6.30 4.33 -12.38
CA VAL A 124 -7.31 5.33 -12.78
C VAL A 124 -6.87 6.78 -12.49
N GLY A 125 -5.90 6.96 -11.59
CA GLY A 125 -5.30 8.25 -11.29
C GLY A 125 -6.29 9.28 -10.69
N PRO A 126 -5.90 10.56 -10.62
CA PRO A 126 -6.65 11.59 -9.88
C PRO A 126 -7.97 12.01 -10.52
N LYS A 127 -8.20 11.68 -11.79
CA LYS A 127 -9.45 11.99 -12.50
C LYS A 127 -10.40 10.79 -12.59
N GLY A 128 -9.90 9.59 -12.32
CA GLY A 128 -10.71 8.37 -12.33
C GLY A 128 -11.21 8.01 -10.94
N ARG A 129 -11.96 6.91 -10.88
CA ARG A 129 -12.67 6.48 -9.68
C ARG A 129 -12.73 4.96 -9.59
N VAL A 130 -12.61 4.43 -8.39
CA VAL A 130 -12.79 3.01 -8.09
C VAL A 130 -13.97 2.86 -7.16
N ILE A 131 -14.96 2.06 -7.55
CA ILE A 131 -16.12 1.72 -6.72
C ILE A 131 -15.89 0.31 -6.21
N SER A 132 -15.60 0.16 -4.92
CA SER A 132 -15.20 -1.12 -4.32
C SER A 132 -16.28 -1.62 -3.36
N TYR A 133 -16.93 -2.72 -3.72
CA TYR A 133 -17.94 -3.38 -2.88
C TYR A 133 -17.31 -4.48 -2.03
N GLU A 134 -17.72 -4.52 -0.75
CA GLU A 134 -17.37 -5.60 0.17
C GLU A 134 -18.58 -5.92 1.05
N ILE A 135 -18.83 -7.20 1.28
CA ILE A 135 -20.01 -7.66 2.03
C ILE A 135 -19.70 -7.84 3.51
N ARG A 136 -18.43 -8.09 3.85
CA ARG A 136 -18.00 -8.31 5.23
C ARG A 136 -17.44 -7.04 5.84
N ASP A 137 -18.02 -6.62 6.97
CA ASP A 137 -17.61 -5.41 7.69
C ASP A 137 -16.13 -5.43 8.12
N ASP A 138 -15.62 -6.59 8.56
CA ASP A 138 -14.21 -6.72 8.97
C ASP A 138 -13.23 -6.50 7.82
N HIS A 139 -13.54 -7.03 6.63
CA HIS A 139 -12.74 -6.86 5.41
C HIS A 139 -12.87 -5.42 4.87
N HIS A 140 -14.08 -4.87 4.85
CA HIS A 140 -14.34 -3.48 4.44
C HIS A 140 -13.52 -2.49 5.27
N ASN A 141 -13.58 -2.63 6.60
CA ASN A 141 -12.83 -1.78 7.52
C ASN A 141 -11.31 -1.96 7.37
N LEU A 142 -10.84 -3.19 7.14
CA LEU A 142 -9.43 -3.48 6.90
C LEU A 142 -8.92 -2.83 5.60
N ALA A 143 -9.65 -2.99 4.49
CA ALA A 143 -9.31 -2.41 3.20
C ALA A 143 -9.24 -0.87 3.29
N LYS A 144 -10.24 -0.24 3.90
CA LYS A 144 -10.25 1.21 4.17
C LYS A 144 -9.07 1.66 5.02
N LYS A 145 -8.72 0.88 6.05
CA LYS A 145 -7.59 1.18 6.93
C LYS A 145 -6.26 1.12 6.19
N ASN A 146 -6.03 0.06 5.41
CA ASN A 146 -4.82 -0.08 4.60
C ASN A 146 -4.72 1.03 3.54
N TYR A 147 -5.82 1.34 2.85
CA TYR A 147 -5.88 2.45 1.90
C TYR A 147 -5.48 3.79 2.54
N ARG A 148 -6.11 4.15 3.67
CA ARG A 148 -5.80 5.37 4.43
C ARG A 148 -4.35 5.39 4.93
N HIS A 149 -3.84 4.26 5.41
CA HIS A 149 -2.45 4.15 5.87
C HIS A 149 -1.46 4.40 4.74
N TRP A 150 -1.71 3.85 3.56
CA TRP A 150 -0.88 4.10 2.37
C TRP A 150 -0.90 5.58 1.98
N ARG A 151 -2.09 6.19 1.88
CA ARG A 151 -2.26 7.61 1.54
C ARG A 151 -1.55 8.55 2.52
N ALA A 152 -1.81 8.38 3.82
CA ALA A 152 -1.19 9.21 4.85
C ALA A 152 0.34 9.11 4.87
N ALA A 153 0.90 7.93 4.56
CA ALA A 153 2.35 7.78 4.44
C ALA A 153 2.90 8.37 3.13
N TRP A 154 2.13 8.27 2.03
CA TRP A 154 2.49 8.81 0.73
C TRP A 154 2.60 10.34 0.76
N GLU A 155 1.62 11.02 1.35
CA GLU A 155 1.54 12.48 1.50
C GLU A 155 2.79 13.09 2.16
N ILE A 156 3.38 12.40 3.13
CA ILE A 156 4.57 12.90 3.83
C ILE A 156 5.82 12.79 2.94
N GLY A 157 5.92 11.69 2.19
CA GLY A 157 7.09 11.32 1.40
C GLY A 157 7.06 11.72 -0.07
N HIS A 158 6.03 12.43 -0.53
CA HIS A 158 5.84 12.85 -1.93
C HIS A 158 5.28 14.27 -2.00
N MET A 159 5.54 14.97 -3.11
CA MET A 159 4.97 16.31 -3.35
C MET A 159 3.53 16.25 -3.87
N GLU A 160 3.21 15.21 -4.64
CA GLU A 160 1.87 14.98 -5.16
C GLU A 160 1.13 14.04 -4.20
N GLU A 161 -0.09 14.42 -3.85
CA GLU A 161 -0.97 13.62 -3.02
C GLU A 161 -1.40 12.34 -3.74
N TRP A 162 -1.61 11.26 -2.99
CA TRP A 162 -2.27 10.08 -3.52
C TRP A 162 -3.77 10.37 -3.68
N PRO A 163 -4.36 10.19 -4.87
CA PRO A 163 -5.75 10.58 -5.11
C PRO A 163 -6.72 9.82 -4.20
N ASP A 164 -7.65 10.53 -3.58
CA ASP A 164 -8.77 9.95 -2.83
C ASP A 164 -9.88 9.46 -3.76
N ASN A 165 -9.59 8.41 -4.50
CA ASN A 165 -10.42 7.95 -5.62
C ASN A 165 -11.01 6.56 -5.43
N VAL A 166 -11.08 6.04 -4.19
CA VAL A 166 -11.69 4.74 -3.91
C VAL A 166 -12.87 4.88 -2.96
N ASP A 167 -14.06 4.52 -3.45
CA ASP A 167 -15.28 4.45 -2.67
C ASP A 167 -15.51 3.02 -2.17
N PHE A 168 -15.20 2.81 -0.89
CA PHE A 168 -15.46 1.53 -0.23
C PHE A 168 -16.90 1.46 0.30
N ILE A 169 -17.71 0.58 -0.30
CA ILE A 169 -19.14 0.41 0.00
C ILE A 169 -19.34 -0.94 0.71
N LEU A 170 -19.87 -0.90 1.94
CA LEU A 170 -20.23 -2.10 2.70
C LEU A 170 -21.63 -2.56 2.29
N LYS A 171 -21.71 -3.40 1.26
CA LYS A 171 -22.97 -3.90 0.70
C LYS A 171 -22.72 -5.11 -0.20
N ASP A 172 -23.69 -6.01 -0.27
CA ASP A 172 -23.73 -7.03 -1.31
C ASP A 172 -23.98 -6.41 -2.68
N ILE A 173 -23.05 -6.64 -3.61
CA ILE A 173 -23.11 -6.13 -4.98
C ILE A 173 -24.38 -6.57 -5.72
N SER A 174 -24.90 -7.77 -5.43
CA SER A 174 -26.15 -8.27 -6.04
C SER A 174 -27.37 -7.41 -5.69
N THR A 175 -27.32 -6.70 -4.55
CA THR A 175 -28.37 -5.78 -4.10
C THR A 175 -28.11 -4.32 -4.49
N ALA A 176 -26.97 -4.05 -5.14
CA ALA A 176 -26.55 -2.72 -5.56
C ALA A 176 -26.92 -2.39 -7.01
N ALA A 177 -27.61 -3.29 -7.72
CA ALA A 177 -28.03 -3.10 -9.11
C ALA A 177 -28.88 -1.84 -9.32
N ALA A 178 -29.62 -1.37 -8.31
CA ALA A 178 -30.35 -0.11 -8.38
C ALA A 178 -29.42 1.12 -8.33
N ASP A 179 -28.34 1.04 -7.56
CA ASP A 179 -27.37 2.13 -7.35
C ASP A 179 -26.43 2.27 -8.56
N MET A 180 -26.25 1.22 -9.36
CA MET A 180 -25.39 1.22 -10.55
C MET A 180 -26.08 1.74 -11.82
N LYS A 181 -27.41 1.92 -11.85
CA LYS A 181 -28.14 2.33 -13.06
C LYS A 181 -27.74 3.69 -13.63
N SER A 182 -27.06 4.52 -12.84
CA SER A 182 -26.62 5.87 -13.22
C SER A 182 -25.11 6.01 -13.34
N VAL A 183 -24.34 4.90 -13.30
CA VAL A 183 -22.87 4.94 -13.37
C VAL A 183 -22.41 4.23 -14.64
N THR A 184 -21.69 4.94 -15.51
CA THR A 184 -20.96 4.33 -16.61
C THR A 184 -19.67 3.71 -16.04
N LEU A 185 -19.47 2.42 -16.30
CA LEU A 185 -18.27 1.69 -15.89
C LEU A 185 -17.40 1.46 -17.13
N ASP A 186 -16.14 1.81 -17.02
CA ASP A 186 -15.16 1.65 -18.10
C ASP A 186 -14.45 0.28 -17.99
N ALA A 187 -14.37 -0.29 -16.77
CA ALA A 187 -13.93 -1.66 -16.52
C ALA A 187 -14.60 -2.27 -15.27
N VAL A 188 -14.61 -3.62 -15.20
CA VAL A 188 -15.14 -4.45 -14.09
C VAL A 188 -14.14 -5.53 -13.72
#